data_AF-A0A1I7RXS3-F1
#
_entry.id   AF-A0A1I7RXS3-F1
#
_cell.length_a   1.000
_cell.length_b   1.000
_cell.length_c   1.000
_cell.angle_alpha   90.00
_cell.angle_beta   90.00
_cell.angle_gamma   90.00
#
_symmetry.space_group_name_H-M   'P 1'
#
loop_
_entity.id
_entity.type
_entity.pdbx_description
1 polymer ?
#
loop_
_entity_poly.entity_id
_entity_poly.type
_entity_poly.pdbx_seq_one_letter_code
_entity_poly.pdbx_strand_id
1 'polypeptide(L)'
;MTIDFFGRCANITCNTECFKHKTKNHRFYLSFENSFCNEYVTEKFWRFNELVPVVLSRRYYPKLHPESFIALDDFSSLQAAAEYLNYLQKNDSAYVDHLMWTYTHRREFIPVERALCKICNYVISRNTSTPQVYHRIEEYQNRTSTCDLGYQLRWLKPRVFT
;
A
#
# COMPACT_ATOMS: atom_id res chain seq x y z
N MET A 1 19.74 0.68 10.80
CA MET A 1 18.90 0.27 9.66
C MET A 1 19.52 0.75 8.35
N THR A 2 19.66 -0.14 7.37
CA THR A 2 19.99 0.21 5.98
C THR A 2 18.74 0.10 5.11
N ILE A 3 18.67 0.88 4.04
CA ILE A 3 17.55 0.84 3.07
C ILE A 3 18.13 0.54 1.70
N ASP A 4 17.66 -0.53 1.07
CA ASP A 4 18.00 -0.85 -0.31
C ASP A 4 17.01 -0.16 -1.27
N PHE A 5 17.54 0.47 -2.32
CA PHE A 5 16.74 1.17 -3.33
C PHE A 5 16.77 0.43 -4.66
N PHE A 6 15.60 0.25 -5.28
CA PHE A 6 15.44 -0.39 -6.58
C PHE A 6 14.43 0.36 -7.45
N GLY A 7 14.53 0.13 -8.75
CA GLY A 7 13.67 0.72 -9.77
C GLY A 7 14.26 1.98 -10.38
N ARG A 8 13.45 2.62 -11.24
CA ARG A 8 13.87 3.74 -12.08
C ARG A 8 14.39 4.93 -11.27
N CYS A 9 13.81 5.21 -10.10
CA CYS A 9 14.22 6.32 -9.24
C CYS A 9 15.66 6.17 -8.70
N ALA A 10 16.15 4.94 -8.58
CA ALA A 10 17.50 4.64 -8.11
C ALA A 10 18.46 4.23 -9.24
N ASN A 11 17.96 4.09 -10.47
CA ASN A 11 18.67 3.51 -11.60
C ASN A 11 19.28 2.11 -11.31
N ILE A 12 18.65 1.34 -10.44
CA ILE A 12 19.05 -0.03 -10.08
C ILE A 12 17.92 -0.97 -10.50
N THR A 13 18.22 -1.93 -11.38
CA THR A 13 17.25 -2.92 -11.83
C THR A 13 17.34 -4.20 -11.00
N CYS A 14 16.20 -4.89 -10.86
CA CYS A 14 16.10 -6.16 -10.14
C CYS A 14 15.07 -7.00 -10.87
N ASN A 15 15.47 -8.19 -11.33
CA ASN A 15 14.58 -9.14 -11.98
C ASN A 15 13.81 -9.97 -10.93
N THR A 16 12.97 -10.90 -11.38
CA THR A 16 12.16 -11.75 -10.49
C THR A 16 12.99 -12.53 -9.48
N GLU A 17 14.13 -13.08 -9.90
CA GLU A 17 15.02 -13.86 -9.02
C GLU A 17 15.70 -12.98 -7.96
N CYS A 18 16.20 -11.82 -8.38
CA CYS A 18 16.72 -10.81 -7.48
C CYS A 18 15.68 -10.39 -6.42
N PHE A 19 14.42 -10.14 -6.81
CA PHE A 19 13.37 -9.80 -5.85
C PHE A 19 13.07 -10.94 -4.89
N LYS A 20 13.04 -12.20 -5.36
CA LYS A 20 12.91 -13.38 -4.48
C LYS A 20 14.03 -13.49 -3.46
N HIS A 21 15.26 -13.13 -3.83
CA HIS A 21 16.37 -13.10 -2.88
C HIS A 21 16.22 -11.93 -1.90
N LYS A 22 15.79 -10.76 -2.37
CA LYS A 22 15.59 -9.58 -1.52
C LYS A 22 14.49 -9.79 -0.48
N THR A 23 13.36 -10.39 -0.85
CA THR A 23 12.27 -10.66 0.11
C THR A 23 12.69 -11.61 1.24
N LYS A 24 13.64 -12.50 1.02
CA LYS A 24 14.17 -13.38 2.09
C LYS A 24 15.07 -12.65 3.09
N ASN A 25 15.68 -11.54 2.68
CA ASN A 25 16.67 -10.80 3.47
C ASN A 25 16.15 -9.46 4.00
N HIS A 26 14.86 -9.18 3.82
CA HIS A 26 14.21 -7.97 4.30
C HIS A 26 13.06 -8.34 5.21
N ARG A 27 12.69 -7.41 6.08
CA ARG A 27 11.49 -7.50 6.93
C ARG A 27 10.38 -6.56 6.48
N PHE A 28 10.75 -5.47 5.82
CA PHE A 28 9.85 -4.40 5.47
C PHE A 28 9.89 -4.09 3.98
N TYR A 29 8.76 -3.63 3.45
CA TYR A 29 8.68 -3.05 2.12
C TYR A 29 8.03 -1.66 2.22
N LEU A 30 8.68 -0.64 1.64
CA LEU A 30 8.09 0.70 1.55
C LEU A 30 7.01 0.71 0.46
N SER A 31 5.75 0.58 0.88
CA SER A 31 4.58 0.42 0.01
C SER A 31 3.86 1.75 -0.23
N PHE A 32 4.60 2.77 -0.64
CA PHE A 32 4.03 4.11 -0.82
C PHE A 32 3.21 4.20 -2.10
N GLU A 33 1.98 4.69 -1.98
CA GLU A 33 1.11 4.92 -3.14
C GLU A 33 1.41 6.23 -3.85
N ASN A 34 1.08 6.27 -5.13
CA ASN A 34 1.29 7.46 -5.97
C ASN A 34 0.28 8.58 -5.65
N SER A 35 -0.87 8.22 -5.08
CA SER A 35 -1.96 9.11 -4.71
C SER A 35 -2.54 8.70 -3.36
N PHE A 36 -2.96 9.67 -2.56
CA PHE A 36 -3.44 9.42 -1.20
C PHE A 36 -4.95 9.58 -1.12
N CYS A 37 -5.66 8.49 -1.39
CA CYS A 37 -7.11 8.43 -1.41
C CYS A 37 -7.59 7.33 -0.48
N ASN A 38 -8.77 7.50 0.13
CA ASN A 38 -9.34 6.42 0.92
C ASN A 38 -9.51 5.18 0.04
N GLU A 39 -9.07 4.03 0.55
CA GLU A 39 -9.24 2.73 -0.10
C GLU A 39 -8.45 2.53 -1.40
N TYR A 40 -7.59 3.49 -1.78
CA TYR A 40 -6.68 3.33 -2.92
C TYR A 40 -5.45 2.50 -2.52
N VAL A 41 -5.66 1.18 -2.41
CA VAL A 41 -4.64 0.20 -2.05
C VAL A 41 -4.31 -0.64 -3.28
N THR A 42 -3.10 -0.53 -3.81
CA THR A 42 -2.70 -1.13 -5.09
C THR A 42 -1.76 -2.33 -4.92
N GLU A 43 -1.14 -2.78 -6.02
CA GLU A 43 -0.14 -3.84 -6.02
C GLU A 43 1.02 -3.55 -5.08
N LYS A 44 1.33 -2.28 -4.77
CA LYS A 44 2.46 -1.91 -3.90
C LYS A 44 2.26 -2.41 -2.48
N PHE A 45 1.05 -2.34 -1.94
CA PHE A 45 0.77 -2.90 -0.62
C PHE A 45 0.87 -4.43 -0.63
N TRP A 46 0.41 -5.07 -1.71
CA TRP A 46 0.28 -6.53 -1.81
C TRP A 46 1.43 -7.23 -2.55
N ARG A 47 2.55 -6.52 -2.80
CA ARG A 47 3.61 -7.01 -3.70
C ARG A 47 4.36 -8.19 -3.11
N PHE A 48 4.63 -8.14 -1.81
CA PHE A 48 5.42 -9.11 -1.07
C PHE A 48 4.65 -9.48 0.19
N ASN A 49 4.01 -10.65 0.18
CA ASN A 49 3.12 -11.07 1.27
C ASN A 49 3.92 -11.46 2.54
N GLU A 50 5.22 -11.71 2.40
CA GLU A 50 6.12 -12.13 3.47
C GLU A 50 6.76 -10.96 4.22
N LEU A 51 6.60 -9.74 3.71
CA LEU A 51 7.18 -8.52 4.28
C LEU A 51 6.07 -7.66 4.88
N VAL A 52 6.35 -7.00 5.99
CA VAL A 52 5.42 -6.04 6.58
C VAL A 52 5.46 -4.74 5.76
N PRO A 53 4.35 -4.30 5.15
CA PRO A 53 4.28 -3.03 4.43
C PRO A 53 4.47 -1.85 5.38
N VAL A 54 5.27 -0.87 4.95
CA VAL A 54 5.39 0.44 5.59
C VAL A 54 4.73 1.47 4.67
N VAL A 55 3.75 2.19 5.19
CA VAL A 55 2.95 3.17 4.44
C VAL A 55 3.12 4.57 5.04
N LEU A 56 2.79 5.61 4.27
CA LEU A 56 2.95 6.99 4.74
C LEU A 56 1.81 7.45 5.67
N SER A 57 0.61 6.88 5.56
CA SER A 57 -0.51 7.31 6.40
C SER A 57 -1.58 6.26 6.62
N ARG A 58 -1.95 6.04 7.89
CA ARG A 58 -2.94 5.02 8.29
C ARG A 58 -4.34 5.30 7.77
N ARG A 59 -4.76 6.57 7.72
CA ARG A 59 -6.15 6.95 7.42
C ARG A 59 -6.65 6.46 6.06
N TYR A 60 -5.75 6.20 5.11
CA TYR A 60 -6.09 5.75 3.77
C TYR A 60 -6.32 4.25 3.63
N TYR A 61 -6.06 3.49 4.69
CA TYR A 61 -6.20 2.03 4.74
C TYR A 61 -7.28 1.59 5.75
N PRO A 62 -8.49 2.20 5.77
CA PRO A 62 -9.46 2.00 6.86
C PRO A 62 -10.04 0.58 6.92
N LYS A 63 -9.93 -0.20 5.84
CA LYS A 63 -10.46 -1.56 5.71
C LYS A 63 -9.42 -2.66 5.94
N LEU A 64 -8.15 -2.30 6.16
CA LEU A 64 -7.09 -3.27 6.38
C LEU A 64 -6.94 -3.58 7.87
N HIS A 65 -6.45 -4.79 8.17
CA HIS A 65 -6.17 -5.17 9.55
C HIS A 65 -5.13 -4.20 10.15
N PRO A 66 -5.35 -3.60 11.33
CA PRO A 66 -4.48 -2.53 11.85
C PRO A 66 -3.01 -2.95 12.00
N GLU A 67 -2.78 -4.21 12.38
CA GLU A 67 -1.45 -4.78 12.58
C GLU A 67 -0.77 -5.24 11.27
N SER A 68 -1.48 -5.29 10.14
CA SER A 68 -0.90 -5.81 8.89
C SER A 68 0.09 -4.88 8.21
N PHE A 69 0.27 -3.66 8.73
CA PHE A 69 1.18 -2.66 8.21
C PHE A 69 1.58 -1.65 9.28
N ILE A 70 2.67 -0.94 9.01
CA ILE A 70 3.18 0.14 9.85
C ILE A 70 2.96 1.46 9.10
N ALA A 71 2.25 2.40 9.72
CA ALA A 71 2.08 3.73 9.13
C ALA A 71 3.04 4.73 9.78
N LEU A 72 3.74 5.51 8.95
CA LEU A 72 4.74 6.46 9.45
C LEU A 72 4.11 7.63 10.22
N ASP A 73 2.84 7.95 9.99
CA ASP A 73 2.10 8.98 10.73
C ASP A 73 1.55 8.51 12.08
N ASP A 74 1.70 7.23 12.43
CA ASP A 74 1.41 6.75 13.79
C ASP A 74 2.48 7.22 14.81
N PHE A 75 3.62 7.71 14.33
CA PHE A 75 4.76 8.12 15.15
C PHE A 75 4.87 9.64 15.22
N SER A 76 5.37 10.14 16.35
CA SER A 76 5.62 11.58 16.55
C SER A 76 6.69 12.15 15.62
N SER A 77 7.56 11.30 15.07
CA SER A 77 8.60 11.69 14.12
C SER A 77 9.09 10.51 13.28
N LEU A 78 9.75 10.82 12.15
CA LEU A 78 10.44 9.81 11.35
C LEU A 78 11.56 9.09 12.12
N GLN A 79 12.19 9.76 13.09
CA GLN A 79 13.19 9.13 13.94
C GLN A 79 12.56 8.07 14.84
N ALA A 80 11.43 8.38 15.49
CA ALA A 80 10.69 7.42 16.30
C ALA A 80 10.21 6.22 15.46
N ALA A 81 9.74 6.46 14.23
CA ALA A 81 9.39 5.38 13.30
C ALA A 81 10.62 4.51 12.96
N ALA A 82 11.77 5.12 12.68
CA ALA A 82 13.01 4.38 12.40
C ALA A 82 13.52 3.59 13.61
N GLU A 83 13.40 4.12 14.83
CA GLU A 83 13.71 3.43 16.07
C GLU A 83 12.82 2.20 16.27
N TYR A 84 11.52 2.33 16.01
CA TYR A 84 10.57 1.22 16.06
C TYR A 84 10.90 0.13 15.02
N LEU A 85 11.19 0.51 13.77
CA LEU A 85 11.61 -0.45 12.75
C LEU A 85 12.93 -1.17 13.13
N ASN A 86 13.89 -0.46 13.73
CA ASN A 86 15.13 -1.09 14.23
C ASN A 86 14.85 -2.04 15.41
N TYR A 87 13.90 -1.71 16.28
CA TYR A 87 13.46 -2.60 17.36
C TYR A 87 12.88 -3.90 16.78
N LEU A 88 11.97 -3.81 15.82
CA LEU A 88 11.38 -4.98 15.15
C LEU A 88 12.42 -5.81 14.37
N GLN A 89 13.50 -5.20 13.86
CA GLN A 89 14.59 -5.97 13.25
C GLN A 89 15.34 -6.88 14.23
N LYS A 90 15.36 -6.49 15.51
CA LYS A 90 16.10 -7.19 16.58
C LYS A 90 15.21 -8.07 17.45
N ASN A 91 13.89 -7.98 17.29
CA ASN A 91 12.90 -8.72 18.07
C ASN A 91 11.96 -9.50 17.14
N ASP A 92 12.26 -10.77 16.95
CA ASP A 92 11.48 -11.66 16.08
C ASP A 92 10.04 -11.83 16.53
N SER A 93 9.79 -11.94 17.84
CA SER A 93 8.44 -12.09 18.37
C SER A 93 7.57 -10.88 18.02
N ALA A 94 8.06 -9.67 18.30
CA ALA A 94 7.34 -8.44 17.99
C ALA A 94 7.15 -8.23 16.47
N TYR A 95 8.12 -8.67 15.66
CA TYR A 95 7.96 -8.65 14.20
C TYR A 95 6.89 -9.63 13.72
N VAL A 96 6.86 -10.85 14.26
CA VAL A 96 5.89 -11.89 13.88
C VAL A 96 4.46 -11.49 14.23
N ASP A 97 4.25 -10.69 15.29
CA ASP A 97 2.93 -10.16 15.63
C ASP A 97 2.28 -9.40 14.45
N HIS A 98 3.06 -8.68 13.65
CA HIS A 98 2.59 -8.01 12.42
C HIS A 98 2.23 -8.98 11.27
N LEU A 99 2.51 -10.26 11.40
CA LEU A 99 2.15 -11.31 10.45
C LEU A 99 1.02 -12.20 10.96
N MET A 100 0.64 -12.08 12.24
CA MET A 100 -0.37 -12.96 12.86
C MET A 100 -1.77 -12.82 12.24
N TRP A 101 -2.10 -11.64 11.70
CA TRP A 101 -3.35 -11.43 10.97
C TRP A 101 -3.52 -12.39 9.78
N THR A 102 -2.43 -12.91 9.20
CA THR A 102 -2.47 -13.85 8.06
C THR A 102 -3.03 -15.23 8.43
N TYR A 103 -3.06 -15.58 9.72
CA TYR A 103 -3.67 -16.81 10.20
C TYR A 103 -5.20 -16.73 10.19
N THR A 104 -5.76 -15.53 10.39
CA THR A 104 -7.21 -15.29 10.46
C THR A 104 -7.79 -14.70 9.18
N HIS A 105 -6.97 -14.02 8.38
CA HIS A 105 -7.38 -13.38 7.14
C HIS A 105 -6.52 -13.89 5.98
N ARG A 106 -7.16 -14.21 4.86
CA ARG A 106 -6.46 -14.57 3.63
C ARG A 106 -6.82 -13.62 2.52
N ARG A 107 -5.81 -13.24 1.74
CA ARG A 107 -6.03 -12.62 0.44
C ARG A 107 -6.67 -13.66 -0.48
N GLU A 108 -7.90 -13.40 -0.90
CA GLU A 108 -8.53 -14.18 -1.95
C GLU A 108 -7.96 -13.74 -3.31
N PHE A 109 -7.29 -14.64 -4.02
CA PHE A 109 -6.96 -14.40 -5.42
C PHE A 109 -8.21 -14.67 -6.26
N ILE A 110 -8.82 -13.61 -6.77
CA ILE A 110 -9.94 -13.71 -7.70
C ILE A 110 -9.38 -13.54 -9.12
N PRO A 111 -9.46 -14.58 -9.97
CA PRO A 111 -9.08 -14.45 -11.38
C PRO A 111 -9.82 -13.29 -12.04
N VAL A 112 -9.14 -12.60 -12.96
CA VAL A 112 -9.68 -11.39 -13.61
C VAL A 112 -11.03 -11.68 -14.27
N GLU A 113 -11.18 -12.85 -14.89
CA GLU A 113 -12.41 -13.28 -15.54
C GLU A 113 -13.57 -13.36 -14.55
N ARG A 114 -13.35 -13.92 -13.35
CA ARG A 114 -14.38 -13.98 -12.31
C ARG A 114 -14.69 -12.60 -11.73
N ALA A 115 -13.68 -11.77 -11.54
CA ALA A 115 -13.86 -10.40 -11.06
C ALA A 115 -14.72 -9.59 -12.05
N LEU A 116 -14.43 -9.68 -13.35
CA LEU A 116 -15.20 -9.04 -14.40
C LEU A 116 -16.63 -9.60 -14.47
N CYS A 117 -16.84 -10.92 -14.36
CA CYS A 117 -18.18 -11.49 -14.29
C CYS A 117 -18.99 -10.97 -13.08
N LYS A 118 -18.37 -10.82 -11.91
CA LYS A 118 -19.03 -10.23 -10.73
C LYS A 118 -19.49 -8.80 -11.01
N ILE A 119 -18.63 -8.00 -11.67
CA ILE A 119 -18.99 -6.64 -12.09
C ILE A 119 -20.13 -6.66 -13.10
N CYS A 120 -20.09 -7.50 -14.13
CA CYS A 120 -21.17 -7.64 -15.11
C CYS A 120 -22.50 -8.00 -14.44
N ASN A 121 -22.50 -8.99 -13.55
CA ASN A 121 -23.69 -9.39 -12.81
C ASN A 121 -24.24 -8.25 -11.93
N TYR A 122 -23.37 -7.48 -11.30
CA TYR A 122 -23.76 -6.30 -10.52
C TYR A 122 -24.37 -5.19 -11.38
N VAL A 123 -23.83 -4.95 -12.57
CA VAL A 123 -24.36 -3.96 -13.52
C VAL A 123 -25.71 -4.40 -14.05
N ILE A 124 -25.85 -5.67 -14.45
CA ILE A 124 -27.09 -6.23 -14.99
C ILE A 124 -28.20 -6.25 -13.91
N SER A 125 -27.88 -6.67 -12.68
CA SER A 125 -28.87 -6.81 -11.60
C SER A 125 -29.47 -5.48 -11.14
N ARG A 126 -28.76 -4.37 -11.34
CA ARG A 126 -29.27 -3.03 -11.01
C ARG A 126 -30.36 -2.53 -11.97
N ASN A 127 -30.59 -3.22 -13.09
CA ASN A 127 -31.64 -2.94 -14.06
C ASN A 127 -31.86 -1.43 -14.30
N THR A 128 -30.76 -0.69 -14.49
CA THR A 128 -30.84 0.74 -14.75
C THR A 128 -31.40 0.93 -16.14
N SER A 129 -32.70 1.23 -16.23
CA SER A 129 -33.41 1.47 -17.50
C SER A 129 -32.86 2.70 -18.25
N THR A 130 -32.06 3.54 -17.58
CA THR A 130 -31.39 4.70 -18.14
C THR A 130 -29.87 4.48 -18.19
N PRO A 131 -29.23 4.58 -19.37
CA PRO A 131 -27.77 4.61 -19.48
C PRO A 131 -27.20 5.74 -18.62
N GLN A 132 -26.22 5.44 -17.75
CA GLN A 132 -25.49 6.48 -17.04
C GLN A 132 -24.29 6.91 -17.88
N VAL A 133 -24.34 8.14 -18.39
CA VAL A 133 -23.26 8.75 -19.17
C VAL A 133 -22.58 9.80 -18.29
N TYR A 134 -21.29 9.62 -18.07
CA TYR A 134 -20.45 10.58 -17.35
C TYR A 134 -19.62 11.34 -18.37
N HIS A 135 -19.96 12.61 -18.61
CA HIS A 135 -19.22 13.47 -19.55
C HIS A 135 -17.82 13.85 -19.05
N ARG A 136 -17.66 13.89 -17.73
CA ARG A 136 -16.38 14.11 -17.04
C ARG A 136 -16.21 13.01 -15.99
N ILE A 137 -15.26 12.11 -16.25
CA ILE A 137 -15.00 10.98 -15.35
C ILE A 137 -14.49 11.46 -13.98
N GLU A 138 -13.88 12.65 -13.95
CA GLU A 138 -13.40 13.31 -12.75
C GLU A 138 -14.55 13.69 -11.81
N GLU A 139 -15.75 13.98 -12.33
CA GLU A 139 -16.91 14.30 -11.48
C GLU A 139 -17.46 13.06 -10.75
N TYR A 140 -17.37 11.89 -11.39
CA TYR A 140 -17.69 10.62 -10.74
C TYR A 140 -16.73 10.32 -9.60
N GLN A 141 -15.43 10.58 -9.81
CA GLN A 141 -14.40 10.42 -8.79
C GLN A 141 -14.56 11.47 -7.67
N ASN A 142 -14.74 12.75 -8.01
CA ASN A 142 -14.83 13.85 -7.03
C ASN A 142 -16.04 13.76 -6.08
N ARG A 143 -17.15 13.12 -6.47
CA ARG A 143 -18.31 12.92 -5.59
C ARG A 143 -18.03 11.98 -4.42
N THR A 144 -17.02 11.12 -4.52
CA THR A 144 -16.67 10.12 -3.50
C THR A 144 -15.21 10.21 -3.05
N SER A 145 -14.36 10.96 -3.75
CA SER A 145 -12.91 10.97 -3.52
C SER A 145 -12.52 11.91 -2.38
N THR A 146 -12.06 11.32 -1.28
CA THR A 146 -11.33 12.01 -0.19
C THR A 146 -9.82 12.02 -0.47
N CYS A 147 -9.44 12.26 -1.72
CA CYS A 147 -8.04 12.22 -2.17
C CYS A 147 -7.29 13.50 -1.75
N ASP A 148 -6.12 13.34 -1.13
CA ASP A 148 -5.15 14.40 -0.87
C ASP A 148 -3.99 14.28 -1.86
N LEU A 149 -4.13 14.91 -3.02
CA LEU A 149 -3.16 14.79 -4.12
C LEU A 149 -1.79 15.42 -3.78
N GLY A 150 -1.70 16.21 -2.71
CA GLY A 150 -0.47 16.86 -2.25
C GLY A 150 0.19 16.17 -1.05
N TYR A 151 -0.37 15.07 -0.54
CA TYR A 151 0.08 14.47 0.71
C TYR A 151 1.55 14.05 0.68
N GLN A 152 2.01 13.41 -0.41
CA GLN A 152 3.40 12.99 -0.57
C GLN A 152 4.38 14.16 -0.52
N LEU A 153 3.98 15.36 -0.99
CA LEU A 153 4.85 16.53 -1.01
C LEU A 153 5.22 17.00 0.41
N ARG A 154 4.40 16.69 1.41
CA ARG A 154 4.68 17.02 2.83
C ARG A 154 5.83 16.20 3.40
N TRP A 155 6.07 15.01 2.85
CA TRP A 155 7.17 14.12 3.23
C TRP A 155 8.45 14.41 2.44
N LEU A 156 8.33 15.06 1.28
CA LEU A 156 9.46 15.49 0.47
C LEU A 156 9.98 16.83 0.98
N LYS A 157 11.04 16.81 1.79
CA LYS A 157 11.84 18.03 1.97
C LYS A 157 12.59 18.31 0.66
N PRO A 158 12.70 19.59 0.23
CA PRO A 158 13.60 19.93 -0.86
C PRO A 158 14.99 19.39 -0.52
N ARG A 159 15.69 18.79 -1.49
CA ARG A 159 17.13 18.56 -1.34
C ARG A 159 17.77 19.95 -1.21
N VAL A 160 18.16 20.31 0.00
CA VAL A 160 19.05 21.44 0.22
C VAL A 160 20.41 20.98 -0.27
N PHE A 161 20.79 21.41 -1.47
CA PHE A 161 22.16 21.30 -1.94
C PHE A 161 22.93 22.44 -1.25
N THR A 162 23.46 22.18 -0.06
CA THR A 162 24.53 22.98 0.55
C THR A 162 25.86 22.30 0.29
#